data_AF-F2IYG1-F1
#
_entry.id   AF-F2IYG1-F1
#
_cell.length_a   1.000
_cell.length_b   1.000
_cell.length_c   1.000
_cell.angle_alpha   90.00
_cell.angle_beta   90.00
_cell.angle_gamma   90.00
#
_symmetry.space_group_name_H-M   'P 1'
#
loop_
_entity.id
_entity.type
_entity.pdbx_description
1 polymer ?
#
loop_
_entity_poly.entity_id
_entity_poly.type
_entity_poly.pdbx_seq_one_letter_code
_entity_poly.pdbx_strand_id
1 'polypeptide(L)'
;MTNGHHVRVDNRGSAIEDYWPLLCLVIVTALGALALSAGFGDLTLRGLMHGYMGLFLLIFSLLKLFDLEGFKDGFAMYDLLARRVPFYGYVYPFLELALALAYLAFAVPTATYAATIALFGFGALGVVSALRRGLDIDCPCMGNVLAVPLSTVTLTEDAAMVAMALVLLAMA
;
A
#
# COMPACT_ATOMS: atom_id res chain seq x y z
N MET A 1 21.28 29.16 -4.73
CA MET A 1 21.42 28.69 -3.33
C MET A 1 20.08 28.08 -2.97
N THR A 2 19.86 26.78 -2.77
CA THR A 2 20.70 25.60 -2.57
C THR A 2 20.04 24.45 -3.33
N ASN A 3 20.77 23.83 -4.26
CA ASN A 3 20.35 22.60 -4.93
C ASN A 3 20.46 21.48 -3.89
N GLY A 4 19.34 21.13 -3.26
CA GLY A 4 19.25 20.01 -2.33
C GLY A 4 19.33 18.70 -3.11
N HIS A 5 20.54 18.29 -3.45
CA HIS A 5 20.77 16.90 -3.84
C HIS A 5 20.29 16.03 -2.67
N HIS A 6 19.35 15.11 -2.94
CA HIS A 6 18.97 14.05 -2.02
C HIS A 6 20.19 13.16 -1.81
N VAL A 7 21.04 13.54 -0.84
CA VAL A 7 22.26 12.82 -0.50
C VAL A 7 21.84 11.50 0.17
N ARG A 8 22.23 10.40 -0.46
CA ARG A 8 22.14 9.03 0.08
C ARG A 8 22.69 9.03 1.51
N VAL A 9 21.82 8.87 2.51
CA VAL A 9 22.27 8.60 3.88
C VAL A 9 22.79 7.18 3.87
N ASP A 10 24.12 7.02 3.82
CA ASP A 10 24.76 5.72 3.89
C ASP A 10 24.28 4.99 5.15
N ASN A 11 23.87 3.72 4.98
CA ASN A 11 23.36 2.81 6.01
C ASN A 11 21.85 2.87 6.33
N ARG A 12 20.99 3.47 5.49
CA ARG A 12 19.52 3.28 5.57
C ARG A 12 19.11 1.90 5.01
N GLY A 13 18.34 1.13 5.78
CA GLY A 13 17.78 -0.18 5.41
C GLY A 13 18.54 -1.41 5.94
N SER A 14 19.63 -1.22 6.70
CA SER A 14 20.42 -2.31 7.31
C SER A 14 19.92 -2.70 8.70
N ALA A 15 19.14 -1.84 9.37
CA ALA A 15 18.60 -2.06 10.70
C ALA A 15 17.08 -2.32 10.64
N ILE A 16 16.60 -3.23 11.50
CA ILE A 16 15.17 -3.53 11.68
C ILE A 16 14.36 -2.29 12.09
N GLU A 17 15.01 -1.32 12.73
CA GLU A 17 14.41 -0.07 13.21
C GLU A 17 13.82 0.77 12.08
N ASP A 18 14.40 0.72 10.87
CA ASP A 18 13.88 1.44 9.69
C ASP A 18 12.51 0.90 9.22
N TYR A 19 12.19 -0.35 9.57
CA TYR A 19 10.93 -1.02 9.22
C TYR A 19 9.91 -1.02 10.35
N TRP A 20 10.25 -0.42 11.51
CA TRP A 20 9.37 -0.38 12.68
C TRP A 20 7.96 0.13 12.38
N PRO A 21 7.78 1.25 11.64
CA PRO A 21 6.43 1.77 11.38
C PRO A 21 5.58 0.82 10.54
N LEU A 22 6.20 0.14 9.58
CA LEU A 22 5.53 -0.85 8.74
C LEU A 22 5.11 -2.08 9.54
N LEU A 23 6.01 -2.59 10.38
CA LEU A 23 5.71 -3.71 11.27
C LEU A 23 4.56 -3.36 12.22
N CYS A 24 4.55 -2.15 12.80
CA CYS A 24 3.44 -1.67 13.59
C CYS A 24 2.13 -1.68 12.79
N LEU A 25 2.14 -1.22 11.55
CA LEU A 25 0.95 -1.20 10.70
C LEU A 25 0.41 -2.62 10.44
N VAL A 26 1.27 -3.56 10.07
CA VAL A 26 0.89 -4.97 9.84
C VAL A 26 0.34 -5.62 11.11
N ILE A 27 1.01 -5.45 12.25
CA ILE A 27 0.58 -6.05 13.52
C ILE A 27 -0.76 -5.44 13.99
N VAL A 28 -0.88 -4.11 13.96
CA VAL A 28 -2.09 -3.42 14.43
C VAL A 28 -3.29 -3.76 13.54
N THR A 29 -3.11 -3.82 12.22
CA THR A 29 -4.19 -4.21 11.29
C THR A 29 -4.58 -5.67 11.45
N ALA A 30 -3.63 -6.59 11.67
CA ALA A 30 -3.90 -8.00 11.97
C ALA A 30 -4.67 -8.18 13.29
N LEU A 31 -4.26 -7.49 14.35
CA LEU A 31 -4.97 -7.50 15.64
C LEU A 31 -6.37 -6.87 15.52
N GLY A 32 -6.49 -5.78 14.77
CA GLY A 32 -7.77 -5.13 14.48
C GLY A 32 -8.72 -6.05 13.72
N ALA A 33 -8.22 -6.77 12.71
CA ALA A 33 -9.01 -7.75 11.95
C ALA A 33 -9.50 -8.91 12.82
N LEU A 34 -8.63 -9.42 13.70
CA LEU A 34 -9.01 -10.43 14.69
C LEU A 34 -10.08 -9.91 15.65
N ALA A 35 -9.93 -8.69 16.15
CA ALA A 35 -10.90 -8.06 17.05
C ALA A 35 -12.27 -7.84 16.36
N LEU A 36 -12.27 -7.40 15.09
CA LEU A 36 -13.48 -7.28 14.27
C LEU A 36 -14.15 -8.65 14.09
N SER A 37 -13.38 -9.65 13.66
CA SER A 37 -13.87 -11.01 13.43
C SER A 37 -14.47 -11.62 14.70
N ALA A 38 -13.81 -11.42 15.85
CA ALA A 38 -14.31 -11.85 17.15
C ALA A 38 -15.58 -11.07 17.59
N GLY A 39 -15.62 -9.76 17.34
CA GLY A 39 -16.75 -8.90 17.72
C GLY A 39 -18.03 -9.19 16.94
N PHE A 40 -17.91 -9.49 15.64
CA PHE A 40 -19.04 -9.88 14.79
C PHE A 40 -19.38 -11.37 14.86
N GLY A 41 -18.59 -12.18 15.58
CA GLY A 41 -18.78 -13.63 15.69
C GLY A 41 -18.44 -14.41 14.41
N ASP A 42 -17.77 -13.76 13.45
CA ASP A 42 -17.34 -14.36 12.18
C ASP A 42 -15.83 -14.62 12.19
N LEU A 43 -15.44 -15.76 12.73
CA LEU A 43 -14.05 -16.24 12.73
C LEU A 43 -13.69 -17.01 11.44
N THR A 44 -14.46 -16.84 10.37
CA THR A 44 -14.10 -17.46 9.09
C THR A 44 -12.85 -16.82 8.51
N LEU A 45 -12.09 -17.62 7.75
CA LEU A 45 -10.92 -17.12 7.04
C LEU A 45 -11.27 -15.95 6.11
N ARG A 46 -12.47 -15.98 5.51
CA ARG A 46 -12.97 -14.91 4.65
C ARG A 46 -13.20 -13.61 5.44
N GLY A 47 -13.87 -13.68 6.58
CA GLY A 47 -14.11 -12.52 7.45
C GLY A 47 -12.80 -11.87 7.89
N LEU A 48 -11.84 -12.70 8.32
CA LEU A 48 -10.53 -12.23 8.76
C LEU A 48 -9.73 -11.56 7.62
N MET A 49 -9.73 -12.16 6.43
CA MET A 49 -9.05 -11.59 5.26
C MET A 49 -9.66 -10.25 4.83
N HIS A 50 -11.00 -10.13 4.85
CA HIS A 50 -11.69 -8.87 4.57
C HIS A 50 -11.36 -7.79 5.59
N GLY A 51 -11.44 -8.12 6.88
CA GLY A 51 -11.12 -7.20 7.97
C GLY A 51 -9.67 -6.71 7.87
N TYR A 52 -8.74 -7.63 7.59
CA TYR A 52 -7.32 -7.29 7.42
C TYR A 52 -7.09 -6.38 6.22
N MET A 53 -7.53 -6.79 5.02
CA MET A 53 -7.33 -5.98 3.81
C MET A 53 -7.98 -4.61 3.92
N GLY A 54 -9.20 -4.54 4.44
CA GLY A 54 -9.91 -3.28 4.55
C GLY A 54 -9.28 -2.33 5.57
N LEU A 55 -8.89 -2.81 6.76
CA LEU A 55 -8.17 -1.98 7.75
C LEU A 55 -6.81 -1.53 7.23
N PHE A 56 -6.09 -2.45 6.60
CA PHE A 56 -4.78 -2.20 6.02
C PHE A 56 -4.86 -1.08 4.98
N LEU A 57 -5.74 -1.21 3.98
CA LEU A 57 -5.95 -0.20 2.94
C LEU A 57 -6.48 1.13 3.49
N LEU A 58 -7.29 1.09 4.55
CA LEU A 58 -7.83 2.30 5.18
C LEU A 58 -6.72 3.15 5.78
N ILE A 59 -5.83 2.53 6.57
CA ILE A 59 -4.69 3.24 7.17
C ILE A 59 -3.70 3.64 6.06
N PHE A 60 -3.44 2.74 5.11
CA PHE A 60 -2.48 2.97 4.03
C PHE A 60 -2.91 4.10 3.08
N SER A 61 -4.21 4.25 2.80
CA SER A 61 -4.75 5.39 2.04
C SER A 61 -4.74 6.68 2.85
N LEU A 62 -5.06 6.60 4.15
CA LEU A 62 -5.02 7.76 5.05
C LEU A 62 -3.61 8.38 5.13
N LEU A 63 -2.56 7.56 5.24
CA LEU A 63 -1.18 8.05 5.25
C LEU A 63 -0.81 8.82 3.98
N LYS A 64 -1.32 8.40 2.82
CA LYS A 64 -1.13 9.12 1.55
C LYS A 64 -1.95 10.41 1.47
N LEU A 65 -3.13 10.42 2.08
CA LEU A 65 -3.98 11.62 2.13
C LEU A 65 -3.40 12.71 3.04
N PHE A 66 -2.63 12.34 4.07
CA PHE A 66 -1.95 13.30 4.94
C PHE A 66 -0.92 14.16 4.20
N ASP A 67 -0.25 13.61 3.19
CA ASP A 67 0.72 14.31 2.37
C ASP A 67 0.53 13.98 0.88
N LEU A 68 -0.57 14.49 0.34
CA LEU A 68 -0.99 14.19 -1.02
C LEU A 68 -0.05 14.77 -2.09
N GLU A 69 0.53 15.94 -1.82
CA GLU A 69 1.48 16.60 -2.72
C GLU A 69 2.82 15.86 -2.73
N GLY A 70 3.38 15.53 -1.56
CA GLY A 70 4.59 14.72 -1.45
C GLY A 70 4.40 13.31 -2.02
N PHE A 71 3.22 12.69 -1.80
CA PHE A 71 2.89 11.40 -2.43
C PHE A 71 2.91 11.51 -3.94
N LYS A 72 2.23 12.49 -4.54
CA LYS A 72 2.19 12.66 -6.00
C LYS A 72 3.58 12.84 -6.60
N ASP A 73 4.38 13.74 -6.02
CA ASP A 73 5.68 14.10 -6.58
C ASP A 73 6.63 12.90 -6.55
N GLY A 74 6.60 12.10 -5.48
CA GLY A 74 7.34 10.85 -5.43
C GLY A 74 6.74 9.73 -6.29
N PHE A 75 5.40 9.59 -6.33
CA PHE A 75 4.71 8.55 -7.10
C PHE A 75 4.93 8.71 -8.61
N ALA A 76 5.00 9.96 -9.09
CA ALA A 76 5.31 10.29 -10.48
C ALA A 76 6.74 9.89 -10.90
N MET A 77 7.66 9.67 -9.95
CA MET A 77 9.06 9.32 -10.24
C MET A 77 9.25 7.86 -10.64
N TYR A 78 8.42 6.93 -10.14
CA TYR A 78 8.55 5.49 -10.45
C TYR A 78 7.34 4.88 -11.18
N ASP A 79 6.12 5.37 -10.96
CA ASP A 79 4.95 4.76 -11.58
C ASP A 79 4.85 5.16 -13.06
N LEU A 80 4.75 4.15 -13.96
CA LEU A 80 4.72 4.37 -15.41
C LEU A 80 3.51 5.22 -15.85
N LEU A 81 2.40 5.14 -15.11
CA LEU A 81 1.16 5.82 -15.43
C LEU A 81 1.13 7.23 -14.82
N ALA A 82 1.58 7.39 -13.58
CA ALA A 82 1.69 8.70 -12.93
C ALA A 82 2.71 9.60 -13.61
N ARG A 83 3.78 9.03 -14.20
CA ARG A 83 4.74 9.79 -15.00
C ARG A 83 4.12 10.40 -16.26
N ARG A 84 3.07 9.77 -16.82
CA ARG A 84 2.33 10.30 -17.98
C ARG A 84 1.13 11.15 -17.58
N VAL A 85 0.48 10.81 -16.47
CA VAL A 85 -0.74 11.47 -15.99
C VAL A 85 -0.53 11.83 -14.52
N PRO A 86 0.06 13.00 -14.20
CA PRO A 86 0.33 13.40 -12.81
C PRO A 86 -0.96 13.57 -11.98
N PHE A 87 -2.11 13.73 -12.65
CA PHE A 87 -3.42 13.72 -12.00
C PHE A 87 -3.78 12.35 -11.39
N TYR A 88 -3.26 11.26 -11.96
CA TYR A 88 -3.48 9.91 -11.43
C TYR A 88 -2.94 9.75 -10.00
N GLY A 89 -1.82 10.40 -9.69
CA GLY A 89 -1.26 10.42 -8.32
C GLY A 89 -2.20 11.04 -7.28
N TYR A 90 -3.06 11.99 -7.67
CA TYR A 90 -4.09 12.54 -6.78
C TYR A 90 -5.25 11.59 -6.56
N VAL A 91 -5.61 10.79 -7.58
CA VAL A 91 -6.79 9.92 -7.54
C VAL A 91 -6.48 8.60 -6.82
N TYR A 92 -5.24 8.13 -6.89
CA TYR A 92 -4.82 6.82 -6.35
C TYR A 92 -5.18 6.59 -4.87
N PRO A 93 -4.90 7.52 -3.93
CA PRO A 93 -5.28 7.33 -2.52
C PRO A 93 -6.79 7.19 -2.30
N PHE A 94 -7.60 7.85 -3.13
CA PHE A 94 -9.06 7.73 -3.07
C PHE A 94 -9.54 6.38 -3.60
N LEU A 95 -8.85 5.80 -4.60
CA LEU A 95 -9.15 4.44 -5.08
C LEU A 95 -8.87 3.41 -3.99
N GLU A 96 -7.73 3.53 -3.30
CA GLU A 96 -7.39 2.66 -2.16
C GLU A 96 -8.40 2.82 -1.02
N LEU A 97 -8.81 4.05 -0.70
CA LEU A 97 -9.85 4.31 0.31
C LEU A 97 -11.19 3.67 -0.09
N ALA A 98 -11.59 3.80 -1.36
CA ALA A 98 -12.82 3.18 -1.86
C ALA A 98 -12.77 1.65 -1.74
N LEU A 99 -11.63 1.03 -2.08
CA LEU A 99 -11.41 -0.41 -1.90
C LEU A 99 -11.46 -0.80 -0.42
N ALA A 100 -10.82 -0.03 0.47
CA ALA A 100 -10.83 -0.28 1.90
C ALA A 100 -12.25 -0.35 2.46
N LEU A 101 -13.08 0.63 2.11
CA LEU A 101 -14.48 0.69 2.50
C LEU A 101 -15.29 -0.45 1.88
N ALA A 102 -15.00 -0.82 0.63
CA ALA A 102 -15.67 -1.95 -0.03
C ALA A 102 -15.34 -3.30 0.65
N TYR A 103 -14.09 -3.50 1.09
CA TYR A 103 -13.70 -4.68 1.87
C TYR A 103 -14.41 -4.73 3.23
N LEU A 104 -14.43 -3.62 3.97
CA LEU A 104 -15.09 -3.52 5.28
C LEU A 104 -16.62 -3.72 5.18
N ALA A 105 -17.24 -3.16 4.13
CA ALA A 105 -18.67 -3.25 3.91
C ALA A 105 -19.12 -4.56 3.25
N PHE A 106 -18.18 -5.44 2.85
CA PHE A 106 -18.45 -6.60 1.98
C PHE A 106 -19.22 -6.21 0.71
N ALA A 107 -18.99 -4.99 0.20
CA ALA A 107 -19.68 -4.45 -0.95
C ALA A 107 -19.10 -5.04 -2.24
N VAL A 108 -19.96 -5.67 -3.05
CA VAL A 108 -19.67 -6.24 -4.38
C VAL A 108 -18.31 -6.99 -4.42
N PRO A 109 -18.16 -8.11 -3.69
CA PRO A 109 -16.86 -8.71 -3.40
C PRO A 109 -16.04 -9.05 -4.65
N THR A 110 -16.70 -9.58 -5.69
CA THR A 110 -16.04 -9.93 -6.96
C THR A 110 -15.43 -8.74 -7.69
N ALA A 111 -16.15 -7.61 -7.74
CA ALA A 111 -15.64 -6.38 -8.35
C ALA A 111 -14.50 -5.78 -7.52
N THR A 112 -14.64 -5.80 -6.20
CA THR A 112 -13.62 -5.31 -5.26
C THR A 112 -12.31 -6.07 -5.43
N TYR A 113 -12.34 -7.42 -5.45
CA TYR A 113 -11.12 -8.22 -5.62
C TYR A 113 -10.45 -7.99 -6.97
N ALA A 114 -11.25 -7.92 -8.05
CA ALA A 114 -10.73 -7.66 -9.39
C ALA A 114 -10.07 -6.27 -9.48
N ALA A 115 -10.69 -5.26 -8.86
CA ALA A 115 -10.14 -3.91 -8.80
C ALA A 115 -8.85 -3.86 -7.95
N THR A 116 -8.79 -4.57 -6.83
CA THR A 116 -7.57 -4.71 -6.00
C THR A 116 -6.44 -5.37 -6.78
N ILE A 117 -6.71 -6.48 -7.46
CA ILE A 117 -5.70 -7.17 -8.30
C ILE A 117 -5.19 -6.24 -9.40
N ALA A 118 -6.08 -5.50 -10.06
CA ALA A 118 -5.67 -4.54 -11.07
C ALA A 118 -4.82 -3.42 -10.47
N LEU A 119 -5.31 -2.72 -9.44
CA LEU A 119 -4.65 -1.57 -8.83
C LEU A 119 -3.27 -1.93 -8.28
N PHE A 120 -3.20 -2.94 -7.42
CA PHE A 120 -1.95 -3.39 -6.80
C PHE A 120 -1.04 -4.14 -7.79
N GLY A 121 -1.59 -4.86 -8.76
CA GLY A 121 -0.81 -5.48 -9.83
C GLY A 121 -0.10 -4.45 -10.71
N PHE A 122 -0.80 -3.37 -11.09
CA PHE A 122 -0.19 -2.25 -11.81
C PHE A 122 0.87 -1.54 -10.96
N GLY A 123 0.59 -1.28 -9.69
CA GLY A 123 1.55 -0.69 -8.74
C GLY A 123 2.83 -1.53 -8.59
N ALA A 124 2.69 -2.84 -8.39
CA ALA A 124 3.81 -3.77 -8.28
C ALA A 124 4.67 -3.81 -9.56
N LEU A 125 4.05 -3.79 -10.75
CA LEU A 125 4.79 -3.68 -12.02
C LEU A 125 5.56 -2.35 -12.13
N GLY A 126 4.98 -1.25 -11.64
CA GLY A 126 5.65 0.06 -11.54
C GLY A 126 6.89 0.00 -10.66
N VAL A 127 6.76 -0.56 -9.45
CA VAL A 127 7.87 -0.74 -8.50
C VAL A 127 8.97 -1.64 -9.07
N VAL A 128 8.62 -2.78 -9.66
CA VAL A 128 9.59 -3.69 -10.31
C VAL A 128 10.32 -2.99 -11.46
N SER A 129 9.62 -2.20 -12.28
CA SER A 129 10.25 -1.45 -13.37
C SER A 129 11.20 -0.37 -12.85
N ALA A 130 10.89 0.28 -11.72
CA ALA A 130 11.74 1.29 -11.12
C ALA A 130 13.01 0.68 -10.48
N LEU A 131 12.85 -0.44 -9.76
CA LEU A 131 13.98 -1.22 -9.23
C LEU A 131 14.92 -1.68 -10.34
N ARG A 132 14.38 -2.19 -11.45
CA ARG A 132 15.19 -2.58 -12.63
C ARG A 132 15.93 -1.43 -13.30
N ARG A 133 15.47 -0.20 -13.11
CA ARG A 133 16.11 1.01 -13.64
C ARG A 133 17.18 1.59 -12.71
N GLY A 134 17.41 0.98 -11.54
CA GLY A 134 18.40 1.43 -10.56
C GLY A 134 18.07 2.79 -9.94
N LEU A 135 16.78 3.16 -9.95
CA LEU A 135 16.29 4.38 -9.33
C LEU A 135 16.16 4.16 -7.81
N ASP A 136 17.13 4.67 -7.04
CA ASP A 136 17.02 4.83 -5.57
C ASP A 136 16.11 6.03 -5.30
N ILE A 137 14.81 5.80 -5.13
CA ILE A 137 13.82 6.84 -4.82
C ILE A 137 13.20 6.50 -3.47
N ASP A 138 13.08 7.47 -2.57
CA ASP A 138 12.34 7.34 -1.31
C ASP A 138 10.88 6.90 -1.59
N CYS A 139 10.34 5.99 -0.75
CA CYS A 139 8.95 5.51 -0.89
C CYS A 139 7.97 6.63 -0.54
N PRO A 140 7.21 7.19 -1.49
CA PRO A 140 6.23 8.22 -1.21
C PRO A 140 4.93 7.63 -0.67
N CYS A 141 4.70 6.31 -0.82
CA CYS A 141 3.47 5.63 -0.40
C CYS A 141 3.12 5.80 1.08
N MET A 142 4.09 6.18 1.92
CA MET A 142 3.91 6.45 3.34
C MET A 142 4.00 7.93 3.72
N GLY A 143 3.89 8.85 2.74
CA GLY A 143 3.98 10.30 2.95
C GLY A 143 5.36 10.74 3.47
N ASN A 144 5.68 12.02 3.34
CA ASN A 144 6.92 12.59 3.87
C ASN A 144 7.05 12.52 5.41
N VAL A 145 6.07 11.92 6.11
CA VAL A 145 6.04 11.71 7.56
C VAL A 145 6.83 10.47 7.99
N LEU A 146 6.98 9.48 7.09
CA LEU A 146 7.64 8.21 7.37
C LEU A 146 8.63 7.93 6.25
N ALA A 147 9.86 8.43 6.41
CA ALA A 147 10.99 8.30 5.49
C ALA A 147 11.51 6.84 5.41
N VAL A 148 10.65 5.92 4.99
CA VAL A 148 10.98 4.50 4.85
C VAL A 148 11.52 4.27 3.43
N PRO A 149 12.69 3.63 3.29
CA PRO A 149 13.22 3.28 1.98
C PRO A 149 12.23 2.36 1.24
N LEU A 150 11.98 2.64 -0.05
CA LEU A 150 11.26 1.75 -0.98
C LEU A 150 12.04 0.43 -1.01
N SER A 151 11.56 -0.55 -0.23
CA SER A 151 12.30 -1.78 0.04
C SER A 151 11.58 -2.97 -0.60
N THR A 152 12.29 -4.09 -0.66
CA THR A 152 11.72 -5.41 -1.02
C THR A 152 10.49 -5.76 -0.18
N VAL A 153 10.35 -5.17 1.01
CA VAL A 153 9.21 -5.37 1.91
C VAL A 153 7.90 -4.82 1.33
N THR A 154 7.89 -3.62 0.73
CA THR A 154 6.67 -3.05 0.12
C THR A 154 6.21 -3.88 -1.08
N LEU A 155 7.16 -4.40 -1.87
CA LEU A 155 6.85 -5.33 -2.96
C LEU A 155 6.24 -6.64 -2.42
N THR A 156 6.74 -7.11 -1.28
CA THR A 156 6.23 -8.34 -0.63
C THR A 156 4.81 -8.12 -0.08
N GLU A 157 4.52 -6.93 0.42
CA GLU A 157 3.21 -6.53 0.92
C GLU A 157 2.18 -6.38 -0.19
N ASP A 158 2.51 -5.67 -1.27
CA ASP A 158 1.66 -5.57 -2.46
C ASP A 158 1.39 -6.95 -3.06
N ALA A 159 2.43 -7.80 -3.15
CA ALA A 159 2.26 -9.18 -3.60
C ALA A 159 1.36 -10.01 -2.67
N ALA A 160 1.49 -9.83 -1.35
CA ALA A 160 0.63 -10.49 -0.38
C ALA A 160 -0.83 -10.05 -0.53
N MET A 161 -1.09 -8.74 -0.72
CA MET A 161 -2.44 -8.21 -0.96
C MET A 161 -3.06 -8.79 -2.24
N VAL A 162 -2.29 -8.86 -3.34
CA VAL A 162 -2.75 -9.48 -4.59
C VAL A 162 -3.03 -10.98 -4.38
N ALA A 163 -2.16 -11.69 -3.66
CA ALA A 163 -2.36 -13.10 -3.36
C ALA A 163 -3.62 -13.35 -2.52
N MET A 164 -3.86 -12.53 -1.49
CA MET A 164 -5.08 -12.61 -0.67
C MET A 164 -6.33 -12.31 -1.51
N ALA A 165 -6.30 -11.29 -2.37
CA ALA A 165 -7.40 -10.98 -3.26
C ALA A 165 -7.69 -12.12 -4.27
N LEU A 166 -6.65 -12.79 -4.79
CA LEU A 166 -6.80 -13.97 -5.65
C LEU A 166 -7.41 -15.16 -4.91
N VAL A 167 -7.00 -15.41 -3.68
CA VAL A 167 -7.58 -16.47 -2.83
C VAL A 167 -9.06 -16.16 -2.56
N LEU A 168 -9.38 -14.92 -2.19
CA LEU A 168 -10.77 -14.50 -1.97
C LEU A 168 -11.62 -14.63 -3.24
N LEU A 169 -11.05 -14.35 -4.42
CA LEU A 169 -11.72 -14.53 -5.71
C LEU A 169 -11.90 -16.01 -6.07
N ALA A 170 -10.91 -16.87 -5.78
CA ALA A 170 -11.02 -18.31 -6.01
C ALA A 170 -12.01 -18.99 -5.04
N MET A 171 -12.21 -18.40 -3.86
CA MET A 171 -13.21 -18.84 -2.89
C MET A 171 -14.60 -18.26 -3.14
N ALA A 172 -14.74 -17.22 -3.98
CA ALA A 172 -16.00 -16.52 -4.25
C ALA A 172 -16.97 -17.37 -5.08
#